data_AF-A0A6N2JIR0-F1
#
_entry.id   AF-A0A6N2JIR0-F1
#
_cell.length_a   1.000
_cell.length_b   1.000
_cell.length_c   1.000
_cell.angle_alpha   90.00
_cell.angle_beta   90.00
_cell.angle_gamma   90.00
#
_symmetry.space_group_name_H-M   'P 1'
#
loop_
_entity.id
_entity.type
_entity.pdbx_description
1 polymer ?
#
loop_
_entity_poly.entity_id
_entity_poly.type
_entity_poly.pdbx_seq_one_letter_code
_entity_poly.pdbx_strand_id
1 'polypeptide(L)'
;MAVVEVKLSFEELTKAQTYLQQLGLYDGEVDGIYGRLSEAAFVQFANALSIDTILDPNSQSYTNSLLQMPAVVRHLLKIIGEGDRLFPKFTNAQRIFVNMGQADSNYLGFLDRGVNGSIAGSKKGLPNRNFAPSPLLNHIPAYADRLASLPDGVNVVSYGDVAMLSGSQTRVRFRSYPAIGAIPNIENVGLEFLHSSIQQACICIGSVVNGQMLARWIGRNALSNVQFWSSTKILPLINTICQANQAQPNQEIANCAIADTQGNKIPRTFAEMAQRICAYEETNGMTSNGLSAMFKQFTTPLALQDWLKKITGNQKLIFQGRYGEAPYIEQPILRDVTGANIITGVKDPHRGDNLISAYDLTRIVSQIAWHRHLAPANRLSAQWHSLSALIDAMGQDTARYVDAAIVALGLSYFIDKPVVISKMGFGYSDQRKQTELTYTACIQFVDLLAKSHDLPLPKLRSVNMTLRAVLNLKDPVREALEIDARMAATVAEILRRIVTEELI
;
A
#
# COMPACT_ATOMS: atom_id res chain seq x y z
N MET A 1 -1.40 14.20 32.62
CA MET A 1 -0.81 13.14 31.77
C MET A 1 -1.19 11.81 32.39
N ALA A 2 -2.07 11.03 31.77
CA ALA A 2 -2.35 9.68 32.23
C ALA A 2 -1.19 8.79 31.80
N VAL A 3 -0.34 8.39 32.75
CA VAL A 3 0.72 7.40 32.53
C VAL A 3 0.03 6.05 32.37
N VAL A 4 -0.26 5.67 31.13
CA VAL A 4 -0.72 4.31 30.83
C VAL A 4 0.52 3.41 30.85
N GLU A 5 0.65 2.64 31.92
CA GLU A 5 1.71 1.66 32.19
C GLU A 5 1.81 0.63 31.05
N VAL A 6 2.86 0.73 30.22
CA VAL A 6 3.38 -0.46 29.55
C VAL A 6 4.31 -1.12 30.55
N LYS A 7 3.79 -2.06 31.35
CA LYS A 7 4.62 -2.85 32.25
C LYS A 7 5.39 -3.87 31.43
N LEU A 8 6.61 -3.53 31.03
CA LEU A 8 7.62 -4.58 30.90
C LEU A 8 7.75 -5.21 32.29
N SER A 9 7.72 -6.55 32.36
CA SER A 9 8.08 -7.23 33.61
C SER A 9 9.52 -6.90 34.00
N PHE A 10 9.88 -7.10 35.27
CA PHE A 10 11.25 -6.91 35.74
C PHE A 10 12.26 -7.64 34.84
N GLU A 11 12.01 -8.92 34.54
CA GLU A 11 12.87 -9.72 33.68
C GLU A 11 12.95 -9.18 32.23
N GLU A 12 11.83 -8.80 31.63
CA GLU A 12 11.82 -8.20 30.30
C GLU A 12 12.58 -6.87 30.27
N LEU A 13 12.45 -6.05 31.31
CA LEU A 13 13.12 -4.76 31.36
C LEU A 13 14.63 -4.92 31.60
N THR A 14 15.06 -5.81 32.50
CA THR A 14 16.48 -6.15 32.69
C THR A 14 17.10 -6.63 31.38
N LYS A 15 16.41 -7.51 30.64
CA LYS A 15 16.87 -7.96 29.31
C LYS A 15 16.93 -6.79 28.31
N ALA A 16 15.89 -5.97 28.25
CA ALA A 16 15.86 -4.83 27.33
C ALA A 16 16.96 -3.81 27.65
N GLN A 17 17.18 -3.45 28.91
CA GLN A 17 18.28 -2.61 29.37
C GLN A 17 19.64 -3.19 28.97
N THR A 18 19.84 -4.50 29.13
CA THR A 18 21.08 -5.19 28.73
C THR A 18 21.35 -5.01 27.23
N TYR A 19 20.35 -5.27 26.38
CA TYR A 19 20.52 -5.13 24.93
C TYR A 19 20.66 -3.66 24.50
N LEU A 20 19.93 -2.74 25.14
CA LEU A 20 20.06 -1.30 24.88
C LEU A 20 21.45 -0.78 25.29
N GLN A 21 22.02 -1.30 26.38
CA GLN A 21 23.38 -0.98 26.82
C GLN A 21 24.42 -1.52 25.83
N GLN A 22 24.23 -2.75 25.32
CA GLN A 22 25.08 -3.34 24.29
C GLN A 22 25.02 -2.60 22.95
N LEU A 23 23.89 -1.95 22.65
CA LEU A 23 23.74 -1.03 21.51
C LEU A 23 24.32 0.37 21.78
N GLY A 24 24.80 0.65 22.98
CA GLY A 24 25.29 1.97 23.38
C GLY A 24 24.20 3.04 23.54
N LEU A 25 22.94 2.62 23.64
CA LEU A 25 21.77 3.51 23.78
C LEU A 25 21.35 3.73 25.25
N TYR A 26 21.89 2.92 26.17
CA TYR A 26 21.60 2.97 27.59
C TYR A 26 22.90 2.98 28.41
N ASP A 27 23.04 3.97 29.29
CA ASP A 27 24.22 4.24 30.12
C ASP A 27 23.98 3.99 31.62
N GLY A 28 22.76 3.57 32.00
CA GLY A 28 22.40 3.26 33.38
C GLY A 28 22.77 1.84 33.83
N GLU A 29 22.54 1.55 35.11
CA GLU A 29 22.66 0.21 35.67
C GLU A 29 21.52 -0.70 35.16
N VAL A 30 21.83 -1.97 34.90
CA VAL A 30 20.81 -2.97 34.52
C VAL A 30 20.12 -3.46 35.79
N ASP A 31 19.12 -2.72 36.24
CA ASP A 31 18.43 -2.90 37.53
C ASP A 31 16.97 -3.36 37.40
N GLY A 32 16.44 -3.48 36.18
CA GLY A 32 15.04 -3.82 35.93
C GLY A 32 14.05 -2.72 36.35
N ILE A 33 14.52 -1.48 36.55
CA ILE A 33 13.70 -0.33 36.96
C ILE A 33 13.51 0.62 35.77
N TYR A 34 12.26 0.97 35.48
CA TYR A 34 11.95 1.91 34.39
C TYR A 34 12.12 3.35 34.87
N GLY A 35 13.28 3.93 34.58
CA GLY A 35 13.60 5.33 34.88
C GLY A 35 13.78 6.21 33.64
N ARG A 36 14.19 7.47 33.86
CA ARG A 36 14.44 8.45 32.79
C ARG A 36 15.47 7.98 31.76
N LEU A 37 16.51 7.26 32.20
CA LEU A 37 17.53 6.71 31.30
C LEU A 37 16.95 5.60 30.40
N SER A 38 16.10 4.73 30.96
CA SER A 38 15.44 3.66 30.21
C SER A 38 14.49 4.26 29.17
N GLU A 39 13.71 5.28 29.55
CA GLU A 39 12.85 6.03 28.64
C GLU A 39 13.63 6.66 27.48
N ALA A 40 14.73 7.36 27.79
CA ALA A 40 15.60 7.97 26.78
C ALA A 40 16.17 6.90 25.83
N ALA A 41 16.62 5.76 26.35
CA ALA A 41 17.15 4.66 25.55
C ALA A 41 16.12 4.06 24.60
N PHE A 42 14.88 3.83 25.05
CA PHE A 42 13.82 3.35 24.17
C PHE A 42 13.43 4.37 23.09
N VAL A 43 13.45 5.68 23.41
CA VAL A 43 13.22 6.73 22.40
C VAL A 43 14.34 6.73 21.36
N GLN A 44 15.60 6.61 21.78
CA GLN A 44 16.72 6.52 20.85
C GLN A 44 16.63 5.26 19.99
N PHE A 45 16.29 4.11 20.58
CA PHE A 45 16.09 2.86 19.86
C PHE A 45 14.96 2.98 18.83
N ALA A 46 13.81 3.54 19.21
CA ALA A 46 12.69 3.80 18.29
C ALA A 46 13.12 4.68 17.11
N ASN A 47 13.97 5.68 17.33
CA ASN A 47 14.49 6.55 16.28
C ASN A 47 15.51 5.83 15.37
N ALA A 48 16.29 4.90 15.91
CA ALA A 48 17.33 4.16 15.20
C ALA A 48 16.79 3.08 14.25
N LEU A 49 15.56 2.60 14.45
CA LEU A 49 14.92 1.62 13.57
C LEU A 49 14.69 2.20 12.17
N SER A 50 15.44 1.78 11.16
CA SER A 50 15.25 2.19 9.76
C SER A 50 15.42 1.00 8.83
N ILE A 51 14.77 1.08 7.66
CA ILE A 51 14.79 0.03 6.62
C ILE A 51 16.19 -0.16 6.01
N ASP A 52 17.06 0.84 6.10
CA ASP A 52 18.41 0.84 5.51
C ASP A 52 19.56 0.87 6.51
N THR A 53 19.28 0.70 7.80
CA THR A 53 20.39 0.66 8.76
C THR A 53 21.18 -0.62 8.56
N ILE A 54 22.36 -0.50 7.94
CA ILE A 54 23.36 -1.58 7.94
C ILE A 54 24.01 -1.55 9.32
N LEU A 55 23.49 -2.40 10.21
CA LEU A 55 24.09 -2.67 11.51
C LEU A 55 25.22 -3.69 11.34
N ASP A 56 26.27 -3.58 12.15
CA ASP A 56 27.23 -4.67 12.29
C ASP A 56 26.51 -5.92 12.86
N PRO A 57 27.06 -7.14 12.69
CA PRO A 57 26.38 -8.37 13.10
C PRO A 57 25.94 -8.41 14.56
N ASN A 58 26.69 -7.79 15.48
CA ASN A 58 26.35 -7.77 16.90
C ASN A 58 25.17 -6.81 17.13
N SER A 59 25.25 -5.58 16.62
CA SER A 59 24.16 -4.60 16.72
C SER A 59 22.87 -5.11 16.07
N GLN A 60 22.96 -5.84 14.97
CA GLN A 60 21.81 -6.50 14.34
C GLN A 60 21.22 -7.57 15.27
N SER A 61 22.06 -8.40 15.89
CA SER A 61 21.62 -9.44 16.83
C SER A 61 20.91 -8.85 18.06
N TYR A 62 21.43 -7.77 18.64
CA TYR A 62 20.80 -7.11 19.78
C TYR A 62 19.49 -6.42 19.40
N THR A 63 19.46 -5.76 18.24
CA THR A 63 18.23 -5.18 17.68
C THR A 63 17.16 -6.25 17.47
N ASN A 64 17.54 -7.39 16.88
CA ASN A 64 16.63 -8.52 16.69
C ASN A 64 16.11 -9.07 18.03
N SER A 65 16.98 -9.19 19.02
CA SER A 65 16.60 -9.67 20.37
C SER A 65 15.57 -8.74 21.02
N LEU A 66 15.74 -7.42 20.90
CA LEU A 66 14.75 -6.43 21.36
C LEU A 66 13.43 -6.52 20.58
N LEU A 67 13.47 -6.61 19.26
CA LEU A 67 12.29 -6.65 18.40
C LEU A 67 11.51 -7.96 18.46
N GLN A 68 12.08 -9.03 19.00
CA GLN A 68 11.37 -10.29 19.28
C GLN A 68 10.56 -10.23 20.58
N MET A 69 10.76 -9.22 21.43
CA MET A 69 10.04 -9.08 22.70
C MET A 69 8.71 -8.32 22.49
N PRO A 70 7.53 -8.96 22.68
CA PRO A 70 6.24 -8.32 22.41
C PRO A 70 6.00 -7.07 23.24
N ALA A 71 6.44 -7.06 24.50
CA ALA A 71 6.32 -5.90 25.39
C ALA A 71 7.14 -4.71 24.91
N VAL A 72 8.35 -4.95 24.39
CA VAL A 72 9.21 -3.91 23.80
C VAL A 72 8.53 -3.32 22.58
N VAL A 73 8.04 -4.13 21.64
CA VAL A 73 7.41 -3.59 20.42
C VAL A 73 6.13 -2.81 20.74
N ARG A 74 5.30 -3.26 21.70
CA ARG A 74 4.16 -2.45 22.17
C ARG A 74 4.59 -1.11 22.75
N HIS A 75 5.67 -1.10 23.52
CA HIS A 75 6.22 0.13 24.08
C HIS A 75 6.72 1.07 22.98
N LEU A 76 7.38 0.53 21.96
CA LEU A 76 7.80 1.30 20.78
C LEU A 76 6.62 1.92 20.04
N LEU A 77 5.55 1.15 19.79
CA LEU A 77 4.33 1.67 19.15
C LEU A 77 3.71 2.83 19.95
N LYS A 78 3.79 2.78 21.28
CA LYS A 78 3.35 3.88 22.13
C LYS A 78 4.26 5.10 21.98
N ILE A 79 5.58 4.93 22.15
CA ILE A 79 6.57 6.01 21.98
C ILE A 79 6.39 6.69 20.64
N ILE A 80 6.29 5.92 19.55
CA ILE A 80 6.15 6.43 18.19
C ILE A 80 4.84 7.21 18.01
N GLY A 81 3.76 6.80 18.69
CA GLY A 81 2.47 7.49 18.69
C GLY A 81 2.44 8.79 19.50
N GLU A 82 3.47 9.10 20.28
CA GLU A 82 3.56 10.35 21.05
C GLU A 82 4.09 11.49 20.19
N GLY A 83 3.20 12.42 19.82
CA GLY A 83 3.54 13.57 18.99
C GLY A 83 3.78 13.21 17.52
N ASP A 84 4.49 14.06 16.80
CA ASP A 84 4.82 13.85 15.39
C ASP A 84 6.25 13.29 15.26
N ARG A 85 6.48 12.04 15.67
CA ARG A 85 7.82 11.40 15.61
C ARG A 85 8.12 10.75 14.27
N LEU A 86 7.10 10.24 13.58
CA LEU A 86 7.27 9.55 12.31
C LEU A 86 7.74 10.50 11.21
N PHE A 87 7.22 11.72 11.14
CA PHE A 87 7.61 12.65 10.08
C PHE A 87 9.08 13.11 10.18
N PRO A 88 9.60 13.55 11.34
CA PRO A 88 11.04 13.80 11.53
C PRO A 88 11.90 12.57 11.22
N LYS A 89 11.46 11.37 11.59
CA LYS A 89 12.17 10.12 11.31
C LYS A 89 12.35 9.89 9.80
N PHE A 90 11.26 9.95 9.04
CA PHE A 90 11.32 9.74 7.58
C PHE A 90 12.00 10.90 6.83
N THR A 91 11.86 12.14 7.29
CA THR A 91 12.58 13.27 6.68
C THR A 91 14.09 13.20 6.92
N ASN A 92 14.52 12.76 8.10
CA ASN A 92 15.94 12.51 8.38
C ASN A 92 16.49 11.37 7.51
N ALA A 93 15.75 10.27 7.38
CA ALA A 93 16.13 9.17 6.48
C ALA A 93 16.25 9.64 5.02
N GLN A 94 15.27 10.40 4.52
CA GLN A 94 15.32 10.97 3.17
C GLN A 94 16.55 11.87 2.97
N ARG A 95 16.89 12.69 3.97
CA ARG A 95 18.09 13.54 3.94
C ARG A 95 19.37 12.71 3.89
N ILE A 96 19.45 11.62 4.65
CA ILE A 96 20.59 10.70 4.62
C ILE A 96 20.73 10.09 3.22
N PHE A 97 19.64 9.60 2.62
CA PHE A 97 19.68 9.04 1.26
C PHE A 97 20.19 10.04 0.23
N VAL A 98 19.75 11.30 0.31
CA VAL A 98 20.22 12.37 -0.57
C VAL A 98 21.70 12.66 -0.35
N ASN A 99 22.13 12.82 0.90
CA ASN A 99 23.54 13.10 1.25
C ASN A 99 24.49 11.98 0.84
N MET A 100 24.02 10.73 0.83
CA MET A 100 24.78 9.56 0.36
C MET A 100 24.74 9.39 -1.18
N GLY A 101 24.00 10.24 -1.90
CA GLY A 101 23.81 10.12 -3.36
C GLY A 101 22.96 8.90 -3.77
N GLN A 102 22.09 8.44 -2.88
CA GLN A 102 21.18 7.31 -3.11
C GLN A 102 19.82 7.73 -3.65
N ALA A 103 19.39 8.96 -3.36
CA ALA A 103 18.11 9.51 -3.80
C ALA A 103 18.26 10.97 -4.26
N ASP A 104 17.37 11.40 -5.14
CA ASP A 104 17.20 12.79 -5.56
C ASP A 104 15.71 13.06 -5.84
N SER A 105 15.36 14.22 -6.40
CA SER A 105 13.96 14.57 -6.71
C SER A 105 13.33 13.76 -7.86
N ASN A 106 14.13 13.03 -8.63
CA ASN A 106 13.65 12.16 -9.72
C ASN A 106 13.59 10.69 -9.28
N TYR A 107 14.35 10.30 -8.26
CA TYR A 107 14.44 8.94 -7.74
C TYR A 107 14.45 8.97 -6.22
N LEU A 108 13.25 8.92 -5.67
CA LEU A 108 13.00 9.11 -4.26
C LEU A 108 13.41 7.88 -3.43
N GLY A 109 13.44 8.06 -2.11
CA GLY A 109 14.04 7.12 -1.17
C GLY A 109 13.08 6.04 -0.68
N PHE A 110 11.77 6.29 -0.75
CA PHE A 110 10.74 5.32 -0.37
C PHE A 110 9.90 4.85 -1.57
N LEU A 111 9.64 5.75 -2.50
CA LEU A 111 8.78 5.52 -3.66
C LEU A 111 9.43 4.73 -4.80
N ASP A 112 10.71 4.94 -5.07
CA ASP A 112 11.42 4.39 -6.24
C ASP A 112 12.37 3.24 -5.89
N ARG A 113 12.22 2.63 -4.70
CA ARG A 113 13.15 1.60 -4.22
C ARG A 113 13.06 0.30 -5.02
N GLY A 114 11.85 -0.05 -5.45
CA GLY A 114 11.57 -1.33 -6.10
C GLY A 114 11.58 -2.50 -5.12
N VAL A 115 10.92 -3.59 -5.50
CA VAL A 115 10.85 -4.84 -4.72
C VAL A 115 12.17 -5.59 -4.66
N ASN A 116 12.96 -5.52 -5.73
CA ASN A 116 14.28 -6.14 -5.82
C ASN A 116 15.38 -5.25 -5.21
N GLY A 117 15.03 -4.07 -4.70
CA GLY A 117 16.00 -3.07 -4.26
C GLY A 117 16.81 -2.51 -5.43
N SER A 118 18.01 -2.04 -5.11
CA SER A 118 18.94 -1.51 -6.11
C SER A 118 20.38 -1.72 -5.66
N ILE A 119 21.29 -1.96 -6.61
CA ILE A 119 22.71 -2.17 -6.35
C ILE A 119 23.49 -0.94 -6.83
N ALA A 120 24.52 -0.53 -6.08
CA ALA A 120 25.40 0.56 -6.47
C ALA A 120 25.93 0.36 -7.91
N GLY A 121 25.97 1.45 -8.68
CA GLY A 121 26.37 1.45 -10.09
C GLY A 121 25.28 1.06 -11.09
N SER A 122 24.16 0.46 -10.65
CA SER A 122 23.04 0.09 -11.55
C SER A 122 22.35 1.29 -12.19
N LYS A 123 22.48 2.47 -11.59
CA LYS A 123 21.82 3.69 -12.04
C LYS A 123 22.83 4.79 -12.31
N LYS A 124 23.03 5.12 -13.59
CA LYS A 124 24.01 6.11 -14.05
C LYS A 124 23.90 7.48 -13.35
N GLY A 125 22.67 7.94 -13.07
CA GLY A 125 22.43 9.23 -12.40
C GLY A 125 22.62 9.22 -10.88
N LEU A 126 22.64 8.05 -10.26
CA LEU A 126 22.81 7.86 -8.82
C LEU A 126 23.70 6.64 -8.57
N PRO A 127 25.02 6.74 -8.84
CA PRO A 127 25.93 5.59 -8.77
C PRO A 127 26.02 4.97 -7.37
N ASN A 128 25.72 5.73 -6.31
CA ASN A 128 25.74 5.24 -4.94
C ASN A 128 24.39 4.64 -4.50
N ARG A 129 23.35 4.69 -5.33
CA ARG A 129 22.02 4.15 -5.01
C ARG A 129 22.11 2.65 -4.72
N ASN A 130 21.93 2.32 -3.45
CA ASN A 130 22.01 0.97 -2.92
C ASN A 130 20.91 0.79 -1.87
N PHE A 131 19.89 0.00 -2.21
CA PHE A 131 18.77 -0.30 -1.34
C PHE A 131 18.60 -1.81 -1.27
N ALA A 132 18.41 -2.35 -0.08
CA ALA A 132 18.11 -3.77 0.09
C ALA A 132 16.80 -4.14 -0.63
N PRO A 133 16.67 -5.39 -1.12
CA PRO A 133 15.38 -5.91 -1.55
C PRO A 133 14.32 -5.79 -0.47
N SER A 134 13.06 -5.76 -0.89
CA SER A 134 11.94 -5.76 0.03
C SER A 134 11.99 -6.98 0.96
N PRO A 135 11.77 -6.81 2.28
CA PRO A 135 11.57 -7.95 3.18
C PRO A 135 10.36 -8.80 2.81
N LEU A 136 9.44 -8.28 1.98
CA LEU A 136 8.24 -8.96 1.53
C LEU A 136 8.38 -9.58 0.13
N LEU A 137 9.55 -9.48 -0.52
CA LEU A 137 9.75 -9.97 -1.90
C LEU A 137 9.37 -11.45 -2.04
N ASN A 138 9.85 -12.31 -1.13
CA ASN A 138 9.58 -13.75 -1.16
C ASN A 138 8.13 -14.10 -0.81
N HIS A 139 7.33 -13.13 -0.38
CA HIS A 139 5.93 -13.32 -0.03
C HIS A 139 4.98 -13.11 -1.22
N ILE A 140 5.43 -12.42 -2.28
CA ILE A 140 4.60 -12.03 -3.44
C ILE A 140 3.90 -13.25 -4.07
N PRO A 141 4.58 -14.38 -4.37
CA PRO A 141 3.91 -15.53 -4.99
C PRO A 141 2.76 -16.13 -4.19
N ALA A 142 2.68 -15.85 -2.88
CA ALA A 142 1.63 -16.35 -2.00
C ALA A 142 0.51 -15.31 -1.76
N TYR A 143 0.57 -14.13 -2.37
CA TYR A 143 -0.39 -13.05 -2.11
C TYR A 143 -1.81 -13.43 -2.50
N ALA A 144 -2.03 -14.01 -3.69
CA ALA A 144 -3.34 -14.46 -4.10
C ALA A 144 -3.90 -15.50 -3.11
N ASP A 145 -3.15 -16.55 -2.79
CA ASP A 145 -3.62 -17.59 -1.87
C ASP A 145 -4.00 -17.03 -0.48
N ARG A 146 -3.19 -16.10 0.04
CA ARG A 146 -3.48 -15.43 1.33
C ARG A 146 -4.71 -14.54 1.26
N LEU A 147 -4.91 -13.81 0.17
CA LEU A 147 -6.12 -13.02 -0.05
C LEU A 147 -7.37 -13.90 -0.24
N ALA A 148 -7.22 -15.11 -0.78
CA ALA A 148 -8.29 -16.09 -0.91
C ALA A 148 -8.62 -16.83 0.40
N SER A 149 -7.81 -16.63 1.45
CA SER A 149 -7.96 -17.28 2.77
C SER A 149 -8.74 -16.38 3.75
N LEU A 150 -9.50 -17.00 4.65
CA LEU A 150 -10.17 -16.33 5.77
C LEU A 150 -9.58 -16.78 7.12
N PRO A 151 -9.71 -15.97 8.18
CA PRO A 151 -9.42 -16.43 9.53
C PRO A 151 -10.40 -17.55 9.91
N ASP A 152 -9.90 -18.57 10.62
CA ASP A 152 -10.68 -19.74 11.02
C ASP A 152 -11.54 -19.50 12.27
N GLY A 153 -11.35 -18.37 12.96
CA GLY A 153 -12.03 -18.02 14.20
C GLY A 153 -11.53 -18.79 15.42
N VAL A 154 -10.54 -19.67 15.26
CA VAL A 154 -9.98 -20.53 16.31
C VAL A 154 -8.52 -20.19 16.57
N ASN A 155 -7.69 -20.17 15.53
CA ASN A 155 -6.27 -19.81 15.59
C ASN A 155 -6.02 -18.36 15.18
N VAL A 156 -6.87 -17.82 14.31
CA VAL A 156 -6.82 -16.42 13.88
C VAL A 156 -8.23 -15.85 13.93
N VAL A 157 -8.38 -14.67 14.54
CA VAL A 157 -9.67 -13.95 14.64
C VAL A 157 -9.66 -12.67 13.81
N SER A 158 -10.81 -12.01 13.72
CA SER A 158 -10.97 -10.66 13.16
C SER A 158 -11.50 -9.69 14.23
N TYR A 159 -11.87 -8.46 13.86
CA TYR A 159 -12.48 -7.48 14.75
C TYR A 159 -13.89 -7.84 15.25
N GLY A 160 -14.60 -8.76 14.59
CA GLY A 160 -16.03 -8.98 14.79
C GLY A 160 -16.88 -7.95 14.04
N ASP A 161 -18.19 -7.94 14.31
CA ASP A 161 -19.15 -6.99 13.75
C ASP A 161 -19.05 -5.62 14.43
N VAL A 162 -18.60 -5.61 15.67
CA VAL A 162 -18.44 -4.43 16.50
C VAL A 162 -17.17 -4.53 17.34
N ALA A 163 -16.39 -3.44 17.37
CA ALA A 163 -15.18 -3.33 18.16
C ALA A 163 -15.14 -1.99 18.94
N MET A 164 -14.26 -1.92 19.93
CA MET A 164 -13.97 -0.68 20.68
C MET A 164 -12.64 -0.11 20.21
N LEU A 165 -12.60 1.20 19.95
CA LEU A 165 -11.32 1.85 19.66
C LEU A 165 -10.47 1.88 20.93
N SER A 166 -9.24 1.41 20.81
CA SER A 166 -8.27 1.36 21.91
C SER A 166 -8.06 2.74 22.53
N GLY A 167 -8.00 2.79 23.87
CA GLY A 167 -7.83 4.04 24.61
C GLY A 167 -9.06 4.96 24.60
N SER A 168 -10.23 4.49 24.17
CA SER A 168 -11.47 5.28 24.12
C SER A 168 -12.72 4.49 24.56
N GLN A 169 -13.85 5.19 24.68
CA GLN A 169 -15.18 4.59 24.88
C GLN A 169 -15.97 4.50 23.56
N THR A 170 -15.30 4.69 22.41
CA THR A 170 -15.94 4.72 21.10
C THR A 170 -16.12 3.31 20.55
N ARG A 171 -17.38 2.94 20.34
CA ARG A 171 -17.79 1.68 19.71
C ARG A 171 -17.94 1.89 18.21
N VAL A 172 -17.30 1.05 17.40
CA VAL A 172 -17.34 1.11 15.93
C VAL A 172 -18.00 -0.13 15.36
N ARG A 173 -18.74 0.01 14.26
CA ARG A 173 -19.50 -1.09 13.64
C ARG A 173 -19.04 -1.33 12.22
N PHE A 174 -18.69 -2.57 11.92
CA PHE A 174 -18.46 -3.04 10.56
C PHE A 174 -19.80 -3.38 9.91
N ARG A 175 -20.00 -2.93 8.67
CA ARG A 175 -21.24 -3.15 7.91
C ARG A 175 -20.99 -4.08 6.75
N SER A 176 -22.05 -4.69 6.21
CA SER A 176 -21.93 -5.46 4.97
C SER A 176 -21.26 -4.64 3.88
N TYR A 177 -20.35 -5.26 3.14
CA TYR A 177 -19.69 -4.60 2.03
C TYR A 177 -20.74 -4.10 0.99
N PRO A 178 -20.60 -2.88 0.44
CA PRO A 178 -21.61 -2.31 -0.45
C PRO A 178 -21.77 -3.09 -1.76
N ALA A 179 -23.00 -3.16 -2.26
CA ALA A 179 -23.30 -3.70 -3.58
C ALA A 179 -22.61 -2.89 -4.70
N ILE A 180 -22.40 -3.52 -5.86
CA ILE A 180 -21.90 -2.84 -7.07
C ILE A 180 -22.74 -1.58 -7.35
N GLY A 181 -22.07 -0.44 -7.56
CA GLY A 181 -22.73 0.84 -7.85
C GLY A 181 -23.28 1.60 -6.64
N ALA A 182 -23.23 1.04 -5.42
CA ALA A 182 -23.69 1.73 -4.20
C ALA A 182 -22.53 2.36 -3.44
N ILE A 183 -22.57 3.67 -3.18
CA ILE A 183 -21.57 4.32 -2.31
C ILE A 183 -21.90 4.01 -0.84
N PRO A 184 -20.95 3.46 -0.03
CA PRO A 184 -21.18 3.19 1.38
C PRO A 184 -21.24 4.48 2.19
N ASN A 185 -21.68 4.39 3.44
CA ASN A 185 -21.47 5.48 4.40
C ASN A 185 -19.97 5.60 4.70
N ILE A 186 -19.35 6.72 4.28
CA ILE A 186 -17.95 7.03 4.55
C ILE A 186 -17.91 8.02 5.71
N GLU A 187 -17.36 7.58 6.84
CA GLU A 187 -17.22 8.39 8.04
C GLU A 187 -16.19 9.50 7.81
N ASN A 188 -16.53 10.73 8.18
CA ASN A 188 -15.65 11.91 8.02
C ASN A 188 -14.84 12.24 9.29
N VAL A 189 -14.85 11.32 10.27
CA VAL A 189 -14.15 11.43 11.55
C VAL A 189 -13.18 10.25 11.72
N GLY A 190 -12.06 10.47 12.40
CA GLY A 190 -11.04 9.45 12.66
C GLY A 190 -9.78 9.56 11.81
N LEU A 191 -9.71 10.52 10.89
CA LEU A 191 -8.51 10.82 10.09
C LEU A 191 -7.93 12.22 10.39
N GLU A 192 -8.24 12.79 11.56
CA GLU A 192 -7.75 14.11 11.99
C GLU A 192 -6.23 14.12 12.17
N PHE A 193 -5.63 12.96 12.49
CA PHE A 193 -4.19 12.80 12.64
C PHE A 193 -3.41 12.96 11.33
N LEU A 194 -4.04 12.82 10.15
CA LEU A 194 -3.33 12.95 8.89
C LEU A 194 -2.86 14.40 8.70
N HIS A 195 -1.60 14.59 8.32
CA HIS A 195 -1.05 15.91 8.04
C HIS A 195 -1.88 16.67 6.98
N SER A 196 -1.92 18.01 7.05
CA SER A 196 -2.75 18.86 6.17
C SER A 196 -2.44 18.73 4.67
N SER A 197 -1.23 18.28 4.33
CA SER A 197 -0.86 17.96 2.94
C SER A 197 -1.56 16.73 2.39
N ILE A 198 -2.06 15.81 3.24
CA ILE A 198 -2.91 14.71 2.80
C ILE A 198 -4.31 15.27 2.58
N GLN A 199 -4.57 15.72 1.35
CA GLN A 199 -5.79 16.45 1.00
C GLN A 199 -6.98 15.52 0.74
N GLN A 200 -6.72 14.33 0.18
CA GLN A 200 -7.73 13.29 -0.01
C GLN A 200 -7.23 11.99 0.61
N ALA A 201 -8.09 11.34 1.37
CA ALA A 201 -7.86 10.01 1.91
C ALA A 201 -9.17 9.23 1.95
N CYS A 202 -9.11 7.94 1.64
CA CYS A 202 -10.16 6.99 1.95
C CYS A 202 -9.49 5.72 2.49
N ILE A 203 -10.03 5.18 3.57
CA ILE A 203 -9.57 3.95 4.21
C ILE A 203 -10.78 3.04 4.40
N CYS A 204 -10.64 1.79 3.97
CA CYS A 204 -11.64 0.73 4.13
C CYS A 204 -11.01 -0.41 4.92
N ILE A 205 -11.53 -0.64 6.13
CA ILE A 205 -11.01 -1.63 7.08
C ILE A 205 -11.97 -2.83 7.07
N GLY A 206 -11.41 -4.02 6.86
CA GLY A 206 -12.15 -5.26 6.75
C GLY A 206 -12.25 -6.00 8.07
N SER A 207 -13.41 -6.60 8.32
CA SER A 207 -13.58 -7.58 9.40
C SER A 207 -14.38 -8.78 8.92
N VAL A 208 -13.89 -9.98 9.22
CA VAL A 208 -14.55 -11.24 8.86
C VAL A 208 -15.53 -11.66 9.96
N VAL A 209 -16.80 -11.84 9.58
CA VAL A 209 -17.87 -12.33 10.46
C VAL A 209 -18.67 -13.37 9.70
N ASN A 210 -18.82 -14.57 10.26
CA ASN A 210 -19.56 -15.68 9.65
C ASN A 210 -19.13 -15.99 8.20
N GLY A 211 -17.83 -15.96 7.94
CA GLY A 211 -17.27 -16.22 6.61
C GLY A 211 -17.46 -15.11 5.58
N GLN A 212 -17.96 -13.94 5.99
CA GLN A 212 -18.18 -12.78 5.11
C GLN A 212 -17.30 -11.60 5.51
N MET A 213 -16.83 -10.85 4.52
CA MET A 213 -16.12 -9.60 4.75
C MET A 213 -17.10 -8.46 5.00
N LEU A 214 -17.11 -7.94 6.23
CA LEU A 214 -17.69 -6.66 6.60
C LEU A 214 -16.64 -5.55 6.45
N ALA A 215 -17.09 -4.30 6.36
CA ALA A 215 -16.24 -3.16 6.13
C ALA A 215 -16.66 -1.93 6.95
N ARG A 216 -15.67 -1.15 7.37
CA ARG A 216 -15.81 0.23 7.85
C ARG A 216 -15.10 1.15 6.87
N TRP A 217 -15.72 2.28 6.54
CA TRP A 217 -15.20 3.26 5.58
C TRP A 217 -14.99 4.59 6.26
N ILE A 218 -13.79 5.16 6.14
CA ILE A 218 -13.39 6.42 6.75
C ILE A 218 -12.73 7.28 5.68
N GLY A 219 -12.94 8.58 5.69
CA GLY A 219 -12.51 9.43 4.60
C GLY A 219 -12.27 10.89 4.97
N ARG A 220 -11.29 11.48 4.30
CA ARG A 220 -11.05 12.92 4.23
C ARG A 220 -11.20 13.35 2.78
N ASN A 221 -12.20 14.16 2.47
CA ASN A 221 -12.54 14.54 1.09
C ASN A 221 -12.62 13.32 0.13
N ALA A 222 -13.09 12.18 0.64
CA ALA A 222 -12.94 10.88 -0.02
C ALA A 222 -13.65 10.77 -1.37
N LEU A 223 -14.72 11.55 -1.58
CA LEU A 223 -15.53 11.60 -2.81
C LEU A 223 -15.16 12.78 -3.73
N SER A 224 -14.11 13.54 -3.40
CA SER A 224 -13.65 14.63 -4.26
C SER A 224 -12.94 14.07 -5.50
N ASN A 225 -13.44 14.44 -6.69
CA ASN A 225 -12.87 13.99 -7.96
C ASN A 225 -11.68 14.87 -8.35
N VAL A 226 -10.49 14.28 -8.31
CA VAL A 226 -9.21 14.95 -8.60
C VAL A 226 -8.30 14.01 -9.40
N GLN A 227 -7.15 14.53 -9.83
CA GLN A 227 -6.15 13.72 -10.51
C GLN A 227 -5.46 12.77 -9.52
N PHE A 228 -5.50 11.47 -9.82
CA PHE A 228 -4.79 10.42 -9.08
C PHE A 228 -3.59 9.82 -9.84
N TRP A 229 -3.16 10.48 -10.93
CA TRP A 229 -1.96 10.13 -11.69
C TRP A 229 -1.91 8.62 -12.04
N SER A 230 -0.71 8.03 -11.96
CA SER A 230 -0.44 6.62 -12.24
C SER A 230 -1.15 5.64 -11.29
N SER A 231 -1.69 6.08 -10.14
CA SER A 231 -2.49 5.20 -9.27
C SER A 231 -3.73 4.66 -9.97
N THR A 232 -4.20 5.34 -11.03
CA THR A 232 -5.38 4.93 -11.81
C THR A 232 -5.08 3.90 -12.90
N LYS A 233 -3.82 3.55 -13.15
CA LYS A 233 -3.41 2.66 -14.26
C LYS A 233 -3.85 1.20 -14.08
N ILE A 234 -4.22 0.81 -12.87
CA ILE A 234 -4.82 -0.49 -12.60
C ILE A 234 -6.25 -0.62 -13.17
N LEU A 235 -6.96 0.50 -13.36
CA LEU A 235 -8.35 0.50 -13.80
C LEU A 235 -8.54 -0.11 -15.20
N PRO A 236 -7.78 0.27 -16.24
CA PRO A 236 -7.92 -0.36 -17.55
C PRO A 236 -7.48 -1.84 -17.57
N LEU A 237 -6.55 -2.26 -16.69
CA LEU A 237 -6.21 -3.68 -16.51
C LEU A 237 -7.42 -4.47 -15.99
N ILE A 238 -8.08 -3.97 -14.94
CA ILE A 238 -9.24 -4.62 -14.33
C ILE A 238 -10.43 -4.64 -15.29
N ASN A 239 -10.63 -3.56 -16.04
CA ASN A 239 -11.67 -3.53 -17.07
C ASN A 239 -11.42 -4.60 -18.14
N THR A 240 -10.18 -4.75 -18.60
CA THR A 240 -9.78 -5.80 -19.55
C THR A 240 -10.02 -7.19 -18.97
N ILE A 241 -9.66 -7.43 -17.71
CA ILE A 241 -9.96 -8.69 -16.99
C ILE A 241 -11.47 -8.97 -16.99
N CYS A 242 -12.29 -7.98 -16.62
CA CYS A 242 -13.74 -8.15 -16.56
C CYS A 242 -14.32 -8.51 -17.92
N GLN A 243 -13.91 -7.82 -18.98
CA GLN A 243 -14.35 -8.10 -20.34
C GLN A 243 -13.90 -9.49 -20.82
N ALA A 244 -12.64 -9.86 -20.56
CA ALA A 244 -12.09 -11.13 -20.98
C ALA A 244 -12.81 -12.29 -20.28
N ASN A 245 -13.08 -12.18 -18.98
CA ASN A 245 -13.79 -13.21 -18.24
C ASN A 245 -15.29 -13.27 -18.56
N GLN A 246 -15.89 -12.20 -19.08
CA GLN A 246 -17.24 -12.25 -19.64
C GLN A 246 -17.28 -13.01 -20.96
N ALA A 247 -16.26 -12.84 -21.81
CA ALA A 247 -16.16 -13.53 -23.09
C ALA A 247 -15.73 -15.00 -22.94
N GLN A 248 -14.76 -15.27 -22.07
CA GLN A 248 -14.19 -16.59 -21.82
C GLN A 248 -13.86 -16.77 -20.32
N PRO A 249 -14.82 -17.20 -19.49
CA PRO A 249 -14.66 -17.28 -18.03
C PRO A 249 -13.51 -18.20 -17.56
N ASN A 250 -13.26 -19.27 -18.28
CA ASN A 250 -12.26 -20.28 -17.89
C ASN A 250 -10.85 -19.99 -18.45
N GLN A 251 -10.70 -18.96 -19.30
CA GLN A 251 -9.42 -18.63 -19.88
C GLN A 251 -8.56 -17.88 -18.86
N GLU A 252 -7.41 -18.47 -18.52
CA GLU A 252 -6.40 -17.81 -17.70
C GLU A 252 -5.83 -16.60 -18.45
N ILE A 253 -6.20 -15.39 -18.01
CA ILE A 253 -5.80 -14.18 -18.71
C ILE A 253 -4.29 -13.96 -18.64
N ALA A 254 -3.62 -14.46 -17.61
CA ALA A 254 -2.18 -14.31 -17.40
C ALA A 254 -1.38 -14.69 -18.65
N ASN A 255 -1.80 -15.75 -19.33
CA ASN A 255 -1.14 -16.35 -20.50
C ASN A 255 -1.70 -15.83 -21.83
N CYS A 256 -2.75 -15.00 -21.81
CA CYS A 256 -3.30 -14.40 -23.02
C CYS A 256 -2.31 -13.43 -23.66
N ALA A 257 -2.18 -13.50 -24.98
CA ALA A 257 -1.27 -12.66 -25.73
C ALA A 257 -1.94 -11.33 -26.11
N ILE A 258 -1.27 -10.22 -25.83
CA ILE A 258 -1.60 -8.90 -26.34
C ILE A 258 -0.79 -8.70 -27.63
N ALA A 259 -1.51 -8.56 -28.74
CA ALA A 259 -0.94 -8.45 -30.07
C ALA A 259 -1.40 -7.16 -30.77
N ASP A 260 -0.61 -6.71 -31.74
CA ASP A 260 -1.00 -5.67 -32.67
C ASP A 260 -1.77 -6.29 -33.85
N THR A 261 -2.92 -5.71 -34.21
CA THR A 261 -3.67 -6.02 -35.44
C THR A 261 -2.78 -6.06 -36.69
N GLN A 262 -1.77 -5.19 -36.76
CA GLN A 262 -0.88 -5.06 -37.92
C GLN A 262 0.36 -5.95 -37.84
N GLY A 263 0.59 -6.63 -36.71
CA GLY A 263 1.76 -7.50 -36.51
C GLY A 263 3.10 -6.76 -36.38
N ASN A 264 3.11 -5.45 -36.17
CA ASN A 264 4.35 -4.67 -36.07
C ASN A 264 5.05 -4.80 -34.72
N LYS A 265 4.35 -5.32 -33.70
CA LYS A 265 4.86 -5.52 -32.35
C LYS A 265 4.86 -7.00 -32.00
N ILE A 266 5.92 -7.44 -31.31
CA ILE A 266 6.02 -8.80 -30.77
C ILE A 266 4.93 -8.98 -29.71
N PRO A 267 4.07 -10.01 -29.83
CA PRO A 267 3.06 -10.29 -28.81
C PRO A 267 3.68 -10.55 -27.44
N ARG A 268 3.04 -10.02 -26.38
CA ARG A 268 3.45 -10.23 -24.98
C ARG A 268 2.28 -10.71 -24.15
N THR A 269 2.54 -11.38 -23.05
CA THR A 269 1.46 -11.87 -22.18
C THR A 269 0.83 -10.72 -21.40
N PHE A 270 -0.44 -10.88 -21.00
CA PHE A 270 -1.10 -9.94 -20.10
C PHE A 270 -0.32 -9.77 -18.80
N ALA A 271 0.17 -10.87 -18.21
CA ALA A 271 0.91 -10.84 -16.95
C ALA A 271 2.19 -10.00 -17.06
N GLU A 272 2.97 -10.17 -18.14
CA GLU A 272 4.18 -9.35 -18.37
C GLU A 272 3.81 -7.86 -18.46
N MET A 273 2.78 -7.52 -19.25
CA MET A 273 2.40 -6.12 -19.43
C MET A 273 1.84 -5.48 -18.15
N ALA A 274 1.06 -6.23 -17.37
CA ALA A 274 0.56 -5.78 -16.07
C ALA A 274 1.71 -5.53 -15.08
N GLN A 275 2.68 -6.46 -15.00
CA GLN A 275 3.86 -6.29 -14.16
C GLN A 275 4.65 -5.04 -14.57
N ARG A 276 4.93 -4.84 -15.86
CA ARG A 276 5.66 -3.65 -16.35
C ARG A 276 4.96 -2.33 -15.98
N ILE A 277 3.62 -2.30 -16.02
CA ILE A 277 2.84 -1.12 -15.63
C ILE A 277 3.03 -0.79 -14.13
N CYS A 278 3.03 -1.81 -13.27
CA CYS A 278 3.16 -1.66 -11.83
C CYS A 278 4.61 -1.43 -11.37
N ALA A 279 5.55 -2.22 -11.87
CA ALA A 279 6.96 -2.20 -11.48
C ALA A 279 7.80 -1.11 -12.18
N TYR A 280 7.23 -0.38 -13.13
CA TYR A 280 7.92 0.64 -13.94
C TYR A 280 9.17 0.09 -14.67
N GLU A 281 9.06 -1.14 -15.19
CA GLU A 281 10.12 -1.78 -15.98
C GLU A 281 10.13 -1.28 -17.43
N GLU A 282 10.79 -0.15 -17.66
CA GLU A 282 10.78 0.54 -18.95
C GLU A 282 11.90 0.08 -19.89
N THR A 283 11.55 -0.66 -20.95
CA THR A 283 12.50 -1.14 -21.96
C THR A 283 11.84 -1.22 -23.34
N ASN A 284 12.61 -1.09 -24.42
CA ASN A 284 12.12 -1.26 -25.80
C ASN A 284 10.90 -0.37 -26.16
N GLY A 285 10.86 0.85 -25.60
CA GLY A 285 9.76 1.79 -25.79
C GLY A 285 8.45 1.44 -25.06
N MET A 286 8.46 0.40 -24.21
CA MET A 286 7.33 0.10 -23.30
C MET A 286 7.51 0.89 -22.01
N THR A 287 6.74 1.97 -21.87
CA THR A 287 6.65 2.75 -20.62
C THR A 287 5.38 2.36 -19.87
N SER A 288 5.34 2.62 -18.55
CA SER A 288 4.13 2.39 -17.76
C SER A 288 2.93 3.21 -18.29
N ASN A 289 3.19 4.44 -18.76
CA ASN A 289 2.18 5.33 -19.35
C ASN A 289 1.64 4.79 -20.68
N GLY A 290 2.52 4.44 -21.62
CA GLY A 290 2.15 3.97 -22.96
C GLY A 290 1.44 2.61 -22.93
N LEU A 291 1.87 1.70 -22.06
CA LEU A 291 1.17 0.43 -21.83
C LEU A 291 -0.22 0.64 -21.21
N SER A 292 -0.35 1.52 -20.22
CA SER A 292 -1.66 1.81 -19.62
C SER A 292 -2.61 2.50 -20.60
N ALA A 293 -2.07 3.38 -21.46
CA ALA A 293 -2.84 3.99 -22.55
C ALA A 293 -3.27 2.94 -23.59
N MET A 294 -2.45 1.91 -23.86
CA MET A 294 -2.83 0.75 -24.68
C MET A 294 -3.97 -0.05 -24.05
N PHE A 295 -3.93 -0.35 -22.74
CA PHE A 295 -5.05 -1.06 -22.11
C PHE A 295 -6.36 -0.27 -22.12
N LYS A 296 -6.28 1.06 -22.09
CA LYS A 296 -7.48 1.89 -22.32
C LYS A 296 -8.10 1.66 -23.70
N GLN A 297 -7.34 1.22 -24.70
CA GLN A 297 -7.85 0.92 -26.05
C GLN A 297 -8.65 -0.39 -26.14
N PHE A 298 -8.74 -1.22 -25.10
CA PHE A 298 -9.67 -2.37 -25.11
C PHE A 298 -11.14 -1.97 -25.02
N THR A 299 -11.45 -0.68 -24.88
CA THR A 299 -12.81 -0.14 -24.86
C THR A 299 -12.80 1.33 -25.27
N THR A 300 -13.96 1.88 -25.63
CA THR A 300 -14.08 3.34 -25.87
C THR A 300 -13.91 4.12 -24.56
N PRO A 301 -13.48 5.40 -24.61
CA PRO A 301 -13.34 6.25 -23.43
C PRO A 301 -14.63 6.36 -22.61
N LEU A 302 -15.77 6.52 -23.27
CA LEU A 302 -17.06 6.63 -22.61
C LEU A 302 -17.46 5.31 -21.93
N ALA A 303 -17.29 4.18 -22.60
CA ALA A 303 -17.61 2.87 -22.02
C ALA A 303 -16.69 2.53 -20.82
N LEU A 304 -15.41 2.90 -20.86
CA LEU A 304 -14.51 2.71 -19.72
C LEU A 304 -14.93 3.56 -18.51
N GLN A 305 -15.29 4.82 -18.74
CA GLN A 305 -15.80 5.71 -17.70
C GLN A 305 -17.11 5.19 -17.11
N ASP A 306 -18.06 4.78 -17.95
CA ASP A 306 -19.38 4.32 -17.52
C ASP A 306 -19.27 2.98 -16.77
N TRP A 307 -18.35 2.10 -17.17
CA TRP A 307 -17.98 0.93 -16.39
C TRP A 307 -17.50 1.31 -14.99
N LEU A 308 -16.62 2.30 -14.87
CA LEU A 308 -16.12 2.75 -13.56
C LEU A 308 -17.24 3.36 -12.71
N LYS A 309 -18.10 4.20 -13.29
CA LYS A 309 -19.29 4.75 -12.62
C LYS A 309 -20.23 3.65 -12.12
N LYS A 310 -20.43 2.60 -12.93
CA LYS A 310 -21.29 1.46 -12.59
C LYS A 310 -20.72 0.66 -11.42
N ILE A 311 -19.41 0.42 -11.37
CA ILE A 311 -18.81 -0.40 -10.30
C ILE A 311 -18.66 0.37 -8.98
N THR A 312 -18.36 1.68 -9.02
CA THR A 312 -18.13 2.47 -7.80
C THR A 312 -19.36 3.21 -7.30
N GLY A 313 -20.30 3.55 -8.19
CA GLY A 313 -21.46 4.38 -7.91
C GLY A 313 -21.22 5.88 -8.03
N ASN A 314 -19.96 6.32 -8.19
CA ASN A 314 -19.63 7.74 -8.29
C ASN A 314 -19.95 8.28 -9.69
N GLN A 315 -21.18 8.75 -9.88
CA GLN A 315 -21.66 9.26 -11.18
C GLN A 315 -20.95 10.54 -11.66
N LYS A 316 -20.20 11.21 -10.78
CA LYS A 316 -19.55 12.49 -11.05
C LYS A 316 -18.12 12.33 -11.58
N LEU A 317 -17.57 11.11 -11.60
CA LEU A 317 -16.19 10.90 -12.06
C LEU A 317 -16.04 11.13 -13.57
N ILE A 318 -14.81 11.47 -13.99
CA ILE A 318 -14.39 11.57 -15.38
C ILE A 318 -13.15 10.70 -15.56
N PHE A 319 -13.16 9.78 -16.54
CA PHE A 319 -12.04 8.86 -16.75
C PHE A 319 -11.79 8.58 -18.24
N GLN A 320 -11.53 9.65 -19.00
CA GLN A 320 -11.39 9.60 -20.46
C GLN A 320 -9.98 9.95 -20.93
N GLY A 321 -9.15 10.52 -20.06
CA GLY A 321 -7.81 11.00 -20.39
C GLY A 321 -6.76 9.90 -20.59
N ARG A 322 -5.67 10.25 -21.27
CA ARG A 322 -4.44 9.43 -21.35
C ARG A 322 -3.54 9.65 -20.13
N TYR A 323 -2.34 9.06 -20.18
CA TYR A 323 -1.27 9.21 -19.20
C TYR A 323 -0.10 10.04 -19.76
N GLY A 324 -0.39 11.06 -20.58
CA GLY A 324 0.63 11.91 -21.21
C GLY A 324 1.35 11.29 -22.42
N GLU A 325 1.13 10.00 -22.69
CA GLU A 325 1.78 9.28 -23.80
C GLU A 325 0.75 8.62 -24.74
N ALA A 326 1.19 8.32 -25.96
CA ALA A 326 0.43 7.51 -26.91
C ALA A 326 0.39 6.02 -26.47
N PRO A 327 -0.67 5.28 -26.81
CA PRO A 327 -0.71 3.83 -26.66
C PRO A 327 0.50 3.13 -27.29
N TYR A 328 1.09 2.16 -26.60
CA TYR A 328 2.16 1.32 -27.17
C TYR A 328 1.69 0.54 -28.42
N ILE A 329 0.44 0.08 -28.39
CA ILE A 329 -0.30 -0.45 -29.54
C ILE A 329 -1.61 0.34 -29.62
N GLU A 330 -1.86 1.01 -30.75
CA GLU A 330 -3.06 1.86 -30.92
C GLU A 330 -4.36 1.06 -31.04
N GLN A 331 -4.29 -0.17 -31.56
CA GLN A 331 -5.43 -1.08 -31.64
C GLN A 331 -5.04 -2.50 -31.19
N PRO A 332 -4.95 -2.75 -29.87
CA PRO A 332 -4.51 -4.04 -29.34
C PRO A 332 -5.58 -5.12 -29.51
N ILE A 333 -5.14 -6.37 -29.59
CA ILE A 333 -6.00 -7.55 -29.53
C ILE A 333 -5.55 -8.41 -28.35
N LEU A 334 -6.47 -8.88 -27.54
CA LEU A 334 -6.24 -9.92 -26.55
C LEU A 334 -6.59 -11.26 -27.18
N ARG A 335 -5.64 -12.19 -27.22
CA ARG A 335 -5.80 -13.54 -27.76
C ARG A 335 -5.63 -14.60 -26.67
N ASP A 336 -6.40 -15.67 -26.76
CA ASP A 336 -6.19 -16.84 -25.91
C ASP A 336 -4.94 -17.63 -26.33
N VAL A 337 -4.64 -18.69 -25.60
CA VAL A 337 -3.48 -19.56 -25.84
C VAL A 337 -3.55 -20.33 -27.16
N THR A 338 -4.74 -20.43 -27.78
CA THR A 338 -4.93 -21.04 -29.09
C THR A 338 -4.74 -20.04 -30.24
N GLY A 339 -4.65 -18.74 -29.90
CA GLY A 339 -4.55 -17.64 -30.85
C GLY A 339 -5.89 -17.02 -31.25
N ALA A 340 -7.02 -17.48 -30.69
CA ALA A 340 -8.32 -16.90 -30.98
C ALA A 340 -8.48 -15.55 -30.26
N ASN A 341 -9.13 -14.60 -30.92
CA ASN A 341 -9.36 -13.26 -30.37
C ASN A 341 -10.43 -13.31 -29.28
N ILE A 342 -10.12 -12.80 -28.08
CA ILE A 342 -11.06 -12.63 -26.96
C ILE A 342 -11.66 -11.23 -27.00
N ILE A 343 -10.79 -10.21 -27.10
CA ILE A 343 -11.17 -8.79 -27.14
C ILE A 343 -10.39 -8.13 -28.26
N THR A 344 -11.06 -7.33 -29.08
CA THR A 344 -10.41 -6.45 -30.05
C THR A 344 -10.58 -5.00 -29.60
N GLY A 345 -9.45 -4.30 -29.50
CA GLY A 345 -9.43 -2.91 -29.13
C GLY A 345 -9.99 -1.98 -30.19
N VAL A 346 -10.30 -0.77 -29.76
CA VAL A 346 -10.81 0.34 -30.56
C VAL A 346 -9.69 1.34 -30.84
N LYS A 347 -9.93 2.28 -31.76
CA LYS A 347 -9.00 3.39 -32.09
C LYS A 347 -9.41 4.72 -31.47
N ASP A 348 -10.54 4.75 -30.77
CA ASP A 348 -11.10 5.95 -30.17
C ASP A 348 -10.05 6.66 -29.28
N PRO A 349 -9.73 7.92 -29.57
CA PRO A 349 -8.69 8.61 -28.82
C PRO A 349 -9.20 8.94 -27.42
N HIS A 350 -8.57 8.35 -26.41
CA HIS A 350 -8.70 8.80 -25.02
C HIS A 350 -8.16 10.25 -24.91
N ARG A 351 -9.03 11.20 -24.54
CA ARG A 351 -8.75 12.64 -24.39
C ARG A 351 -9.44 13.17 -23.14
N GLY A 352 -8.93 14.28 -22.61
CA GLY A 352 -9.48 14.92 -21.41
C GLY A 352 -8.85 14.41 -20.12
N ASP A 353 -9.61 14.46 -19.04
CA ASP A 353 -9.11 14.23 -17.68
C ASP A 353 -9.36 12.82 -17.14
N ASN A 354 -8.68 12.52 -16.04
CA ASN A 354 -8.88 11.36 -15.18
C ASN A 354 -9.20 11.83 -13.75
N LEU A 355 -10.35 12.49 -13.58
CA LEU A 355 -10.85 12.98 -12.29
C LEU A 355 -11.67 11.90 -11.58
N ILE A 356 -11.05 11.23 -10.62
CA ILE A 356 -11.70 10.21 -9.78
C ILE A 356 -11.45 10.51 -8.31
N SER A 357 -12.12 9.80 -7.42
CA SER A 357 -12.01 10.03 -5.98
C SER A 357 -11.10 9.01 -5.27
N ALA A 358 -10.63 9.34 -4.06
CA ALA A 358 -9.90 8.39 -3.23
C ALA A 358 -10.76 7.15 -2.92
N TYR A 359 -12.07 7.36 -2.72
CA TYR A 359 -13.04 6.30 -2.55
C TYR A 359 -13.07 5.34 -3.75
N ASP A 360 -13.07 5.85 -4.99
CA ASP A 360 -13.13 5.00 -6.18
C ASP A 360 -11.96 4.00 -6.21
N LEU A 361 -10.74 4.47 -5.96
CA LEU A 361 -9.55 3.60 -5.93
C LEU A 361 -9.52 2.67 -4.71
N THR A 362 -9.93 3.15 -3.53
CA THR A 362 -10.02 2.32 -2.32
C THR A 362 -11.05 1.21 -2.48
N ARG A 363 -12.16 1.51 -3.15
CA ARG A 363 -13.17 0.53 -3.52
C ARG A 363 -12.63 -0.50 -4.49
N ILE A 364 -11.96 -0.06 -5.55
CA ILE A 364 -11.41 -0.99 -6.53
C ILE A 364 -10.40 -1.94 -5.89
N VAL A 365 -9.45 -1.43 -5.11
CA VAL A 365 -8.44 -2.28 -4.49
C VAL A 365 -9.04 -3.23 -3.45
N SER A 366 -10.06 -2.80 -2.68
CA SER A 366 -10.79 -3.71 -1.77
C SER A 366 -11.61 -4.77 -2.51
N GLN A 367 -12.18 -4.47 -3.68
CA GLN A 367 -12.86 -5.47 -4.51
C GLN A 367 -11.91 -6.50 -5.12
N ILE A 368 -10.66 -6.13 -5.40
CA ILE A 368 -9.60 -7.07 -5.79
C ILE A 368 -9.24 -7.94 -4.59
N ALA A 369 -8.84 -7.31 -3.48
CA ALA A 369 -8.32 -7.98 -2.30
C ALA A 369 -9.32 -8.94 -1.65
N TRP A 370 -10.60 -8.55 -1.58
CA TRP A 370 -11.62 -9.31 -0.88
C TRP A 370 -12.54 -10.10 -1.82
N HIS A 371 -12.24 -10.16 -3.11
CA HIS A 371 -13.13 -10.69 -4.15
C HIS A 371 -13.82 -12.01 -3.76
N ARG A 372 -13.04 -12.98 -3.23
CA ARG A 372 -13.51 -14.31 -2.82
C ARG A 372 -14.49 -14.29 -1.63
N HIS A 373 -14.43 -13.24 -0.82
CA HIS A 373 -15.13 -13.08 0.46
C HIS A 373 -16.33 -12.14 0.39
N LEU A 374 -16.51 -11.49 -0.75
CA LEU A 374 -17.67 -10.65 -1.03
C LEU A 374 -18.85 -11.51 -1.50
N ALA A 375 -20.09 -11.09 -1.28
CA ALA A 375 -21.25 -11.71 -1.93
C ALA A 375 -21.21 -11.49 -3.45
N PRO A 376 -21.78 -12.37 -4.29
CA PRO A 376 -21.75 -12.22 -5.75
C PRO A 376 -22.21 -10.86 -6.27
N ALA A 377 -23.24 -10.25 -5.66
CA ALA A 377 -23.76 -8.92 -6.03
C ALA A 377 -22.77 -7.76 -5.75
N ASN A 378 -21.70 -8.02 -5.01
CA ASN A 378 -20.70 -7.03 -4.59
C ASN A 378 -19.38 -7.20 -5.37
N ARG A 379 -19.24 -8.28 -6.15
CA ARG A 379 -18.01 -8.65 -6.86
C ARG A 379 -17.90 -7.96 -8.21
N LEU A 380 -16.67 -7.70 -8.62
CA LEU A 380 -16.34 -7.42 -10.02
C LEU A 380 -16.73 -8.63 -10.88
N SER A 381 -17.03 -8.39 -12.16
CA SER A 381 -17.28 -9.46 -13.13
C SER A 381 -15.97 -10.10 -13.61
N ALA A 382 -15.14 -10.53 -12.66
CA ALA A 382 -13.84 -11.13 -12.89
C ALA A 382 -13.77 -12.50 -12.21
N GLN A 383 -12.93 -13.38 -12.73
CA GLN A 383 -12.61 -14.67 -12.11
C GLN A 383 -11.36 -14.55 -11.26
N TRP A 384 -11.28 -15.37 -10.22
CA TRP A 384 -10.17 -15.31 -9.26
C TRP A 384 -8.81 -15.57 -9.92
N HIS A 385 -8.71 -16.58 -10.79
CA HIS A 385 -7.47 -16.89 -11.53
C HIS A 385 -6.94 -15.69 -12.33
N SER A 386 -7.83 -14.82 -12.82
CA SER A 386 -7.46 -13.63 -13.59
C SER A 386 -7.07 -12.46 -12.69
N LEU A 387 -7.72 -12.32 -11.53
CA LEU A 387 -7.31 -11.33 -10.52
C LEU A 387 -5.97 -11.68 -9.88
N SER A 388 -5.62 -12.96 -9.73
CA SER A 388 -4.31 -13.40 -9.22
C SER A 388 -3.15 -12.80 -10.01
N ALA A 389 -3.24 -12.77 -11.34
CA ALA A 389 -2.20 -12.17 -12.20
C ALA A 389 -2.02 -10.66 -11.94
N LEU A 390 -3.11 -9.95 -11.65
CA LEU A 390 -3.04 -8.53 -11.29
C LEU A 390 -2.51 -8.33 -9.86
N ILE A 391 -2.88 -9.21 -8.93
CA ILE A 391 -2.37 -9.20 -7.54
C ILE A 391 -0.85 -9.36 -7.55
N ASP A 392 -0.32 -10.30 -8.32
CA ASP A 392 1.12 -10.51 -8.47
C ASP A 392 1.80 -9.27 -9.05
N ALA A 393 1.24 -8.70 -10.13
CA ALA A 393 1.76 -7.47 -10.74
C ALA A 393 1.77 -6.28 -9.76
N MET A 394 0.68 -6.06 -9.02
CA MET A 394 0.60 -4.98 -8.02
C MET A 394 1.50 -5.22 -6.81
N GLY A 395 1.87 -6.47 -6.52
CA GLY A 395 2.86 -6.81 -5.50
C GLY A 395 4.28 -6.34 -5.87
N GLN A 396 4.54 -6.16 -7.17
CA GLN A 396 5.82 -5.69 -7.72
C GLN A 396 5.92 -4.15 -7.83
N ASP A 397 4.90 -3.38 -7.43
CA ASP A 397 4.94 -1.91 -7.49
C ASP A 397 6.11 -1.34 -6.67
N THR A 398 6.68 -0.23 -7.16
CA THR A 398 7.94 0.31 -6.66
C THR A 398 7.82 0.97 -5.29
N ALA A 399 6.63 1.45 -4.91
CA ALA A 399 6.42 2.15 -3.65
C ALA A 399 6.46 1.18 -2.48
N ARG A 400 7.48 1.33 -1.61
CA ARG A 400 7.70 0.45 -0.44
C ARG A 400 7.37 1.13 0.89
N TYR A 401 6.33 1.97 0.92
CA TYR A 401 5.92 2.67 2.14
C TYR A 401 5.54 1.73 3.28
N VAL A 402 4.91 0.59 2.97
CA VAL A 402 4.51 -0.39 3.97
C VAL A 402 5.71 -1.12 4.54
N ASP A 403 6.70 -1.47 3.71
CA ASP A 403 7.97 -2.05 4.19
C ASP A 403 8.65 -1.10 5.17
N ALA A 404 8.75 0.19 4.77
CA ALA A 404 9.34 1.22 5.60
C ALA A 404 8.57 1.40 6.92
N ALA A 405 7.23 1.33 6.87
CA ALA A 405 6.38 1.36 8.06
C ALA A 405 6.61 0.16 8.97
N ILE A 406 6.63 -1.08 8.45
CA ILE A 406 6.85 -2.30 9.22
C ILE A 406 8.16 -2.21 10.02
N VAL A 407 9.24 -1.80 9.36
CA VAL A 407 10.55 -1.66 10.02
C VAL A 407 10.54 -0.49 11.00
N ALA A 408 10.03 0.68 10.61
CA ALA A 408 10.02 1.87 11.45
C ALA A 408 9.21 1.69 12.75
N LEU A 409 8.21 0.80 12.73
CA LEU A 409 7.35 0.45 13.86
C LEU A 409 7.83 -0.79 14.65
N GLY A 410 8.89 -1.47 14.20
CA GLY A 410 9.42 -2.67 14.85
C GLY A 410 8.53 -3.92 14.68
N LEU A 411 7.70 -3.97 13.64
CA LEU A 411 6.68 -5.01 13.46
C LEU A 411 7.19 -6.28 12.75
N SER A 412 8.45 -6.33 12.34
CA SER A 412 8.99 -7.39 11.46
C SER A 412 8.82 -8.81 12.00
N TYR A 413 8.83 -9.00 13.33
CA TYR A 413 8.66 -10.31 13.97
C TYR A 413 7.21 -10.66 14.33
N PHE A 414 6.28 -9.73 14.09
CA PHE A 414 4.90 -9.86 14.53
C PHE A 414 3.86 -9.76 13.41
N ILE A 415 4.33 -9.80 12.17
CA ILE A 415 3.51 -9.84 10.97
C ILE A 415 3.70 -11.21 10.33
N ASP A 416 2.65 -12.03 10.36
CA ASP A 416 2.60 -13.31 9.63
C ASP A 416 1.74 -13.21 8.37
N LYS A 417 2.08 -13.99 7.35
CA LYS A 417 1.40 -14.05 6.04
C LYS A 417 1.07 -12.67 5.44
N PRO A 418 2.05 -11.75 5.30
CA PRO A 418 1.78 -10.43 4.76
C PRO A 418 1.35 -10.48 3.29
N VAL A 419 0.52 -9.51 2.93
CA VAL A 419 0.14 -9.14 1.57
C VAL A 419 0.19 -7.62 1.48
N VAL A 420 0.94 -7.12 0.50
CA VAL A 420 0.97 -5.71 0.14
C VAL A 420 0.87 -5.60 -1.37
N ILE A 421 -0.28 -5.16 -1.86
CA ILE A 421 -0.45 -4.78 -3.27
C ILE A 421 -0.67 -3.29 -3.35
N SER A 422 -0.02 -2.62 -4.29
CA SER A 422 -0.15 -1.17 -4.41
C SER A 422 -0.07 -0.68 -5.85
N LYS A 423 -0.49 0.58 -6.02
CA LYS A 423 -0.14 1.41 -7.14
C LYS A 423 0.08 2.83 -6.66
N MET A 424 1.15 3.44 -7.15
CA MET A 424 1.47 4.83 -6.86
C MET A 424 1.38 5.72 -8.11
N GLY A 425 1.29 7.04 -7.88
CA GLY A 425 1.55 8.06 -8.90
C GLY A 425 2.15 9.32 -8.30
N PHE A 426 3.15 9.89 -8.97
CA PHE A 426 3.93 11.03 -8.50
C PHE A 426 4.26 11.96 -9.66
N GLY A 427 4.29 13.26 -9.39
CA GLY A 427 4.77 14.24 -10.35
C GLY A 427 4.47 15.67 -9.94
N TYR A 428 5.16 16.60 -10.61
CA TYR A 428 4.85 18.02 -10.55
C TYR A 428 3.76 18.36 -11.56
N SER A 429 2.73 19.09 -11.12
CA SER A 429 1.72 19.63 -12.02
C SER A 429 2.11 21.02 -12.49
N ASP A 430 2.45 21.16 -13.77
CA ASP A 430 2.71 22.49 -14.35
C ASP A 430 1.50 23.42 -14.32
N GLN A 431 0.29 22.86 -14.44
CA GLN A 431 -0.95 23.62 -14.40
C GLN A 431 -1.28 24.11 -12.99
N ARG A 432 -1.06 23.27 -11.97
CA ARG A 432 -1.41 23.58 -10.57
C ARG A 432 -0.23 24.12 -9.75
N LYS A 433 0.97 24.14 -10.35
CA LYS A 433 2.24 24.58 -9.76
C LYS A 433 2.51 23.95 -8.39
N GLN A 434 2.36 22.63 -8.32
CA GLN A 434 2.48 21.86 -7.08
C GLN A 434 2.92 20.42 -7.36
N THR A 435 3.66 19.83 -6.44
CA THR A 435 3.99 18.40 -6.44
C THR A 435 2.86 17.59 -5.80
N GLU A 436 2.54 16.46 -6.41
CA GLU A 436 1.49 15.56 -5.97
C GLU A 436 2.02 14.13 -5.89
N LEU A 437 1.60 13.42 -4.84
CA LEU A 437 1.93 12.02 -4.64
C LEU A 437 0.67 11.28 -4.22
N THR A 438 0.40 10.17 -4.89
CA THR A 438 -0.77 9.34 -4.68
C THR A 438 -0.33 7.91 -4.40
N TYR A 439 -0.99 7.29 -3.43
CA TYR A 439 -0.69 5.92 -3.02
C TYR A 439 -2.00 5.18 -2.79
N THR A 440 -2.23 4.11 -3.56
CA THR A 440 -3.36 3.19 -3.38
C THR A 440 -2.80 1.83 -3.00
N ALA A 441 -3.30 1.24 -1.91
CA ALA A 441 -2.78 -0.03 -1.42
C ALA A 441 -3.83 -0.88 -0.71
N CYS A 442 -3.64 -2.19 -0.74
CA CYS A 442 -4.19 -3.13 0.22
C CYS A 442 -3.04 -3.68 1.07
N ILE A 443 -3.26 -3.73 2.38
CA ILE A 443 -2.37 -4.33 3.36
C ILE A 443 -3.17 -5.37 4.12
N GLN A 444 -2.74 -6.62 4.07
CA GLN A 444 -3.34 -7.70 4.85
C GLN A 444 -2.25 -8.53 5.53
N PHE A 445 -2.44 -8.87 6.80
CA PHE A 445 -1.53 -9.73 7.55
C PHE A 445 -2.17 -10.28 8.81
N VAL A 446 -1.59 -11.32 9.37
CA VAL A 446 -1.91 -11.82 10.71
C VAL A 446 -1.02 -11.09 11.71
N ASP A 447 -1.65 -10.31 12.59
CA ASP A 447 -1.01 -9.58 13.67
C ASP A 447 -0.83 -10.49 14.89
N LEU A 448 0.42 -10.84 15.17
CA LEU A 448 0.83 -11.66 16.30
C LEU A 448 0.96 -10.84 17.60
N LEU A 449 0.89 -9.50 17.54
CA LEU A 449 0.77 -8.63 18.71
C LEU A 449 -0.68 -8.45 19.17
N ALA A 450 -1.68 -8.95 18.45
CA ALA A 450 -3.05 -8.82 18.94
C ALA A 450 -3.21 -9.57 20.28
N LYS A 451 -3.88 -8.93 21.25
CA LYS A 451 -4.45 -9.59 22.43
C LYS A 451 -5.95 -9.38 22.35
N SER A 452 -6.77 -10.43 22.24
CA SER A 452 -8.21 -10.27 22.42
C SER A 452 -8.54 -10.25 23.91
N HIS A 453 -9.66 -9.63 24.30
CA HIS A 453 -10.07 -9.51 25.70
C HIS A 453 -10.31 -10.85 26.40
N ASP A 454 -10.60 -11.91 25.64
CA ASP A 454 -10.92 -13.23 26.19
C ASP A 454 -9.79 -14.26 25.96
N LEU A 455 -9.04 -14.16 24.86
CA LEU A 455 -7.88 -15.02 24.53
C LEU A 455 -6.83 -14.24 23.70
N PRO A 456 -5.52 -14.38 23.92
CA PRO A 456 -4.51 -13.72 23.11
C PRO A 456 -4.33 -14.42 21.75
N LEU A 457 -5.36 -14.38 20.90
CA LEU A 457 -5.31 -14.94 19.54
C LEU A 457 -4.78 -13.90 18.55
N PRO A 458 -3.93 -14.32 17.60
CA PRO A 458 -3.57 -13.52 16.44
C PRO A 458 -4.80 -12.97 15.71
N LYS A 459 -4.67 -11.77 15.16
CA LYS A 459 -5.78 -11.09 14.47
C LYS A 459 -5.45 -10.81 13.01
N LEU A 460 -6.34 -11.19 12.09
CA LEU A 460 -6.24 -10.75 10.70
C LEU A 460 -6.51 -9.24 10.63
N ARG A 461 -5.52 -8.48 10.19
CA ARG A 461 -5.64 -7.07 9.82
C ARG A 461 -5.79 -7.02 8.31
N SER A 462 -6.84 -6.37 7.80
CA SER A 462 -7.03 -6.15 6.36
C SER A 462 -7.51 -4.73 6.13
N VAL A 463 -6.69 -3.90 5.48
CA VAL A 463 -6.96 -2.48 5.25
C VAL A 463 -6.65 -2.11 3.81
N ASN A 464 -7.57 -1.38 3.20
CA ASN A 464 -7.43 -0.82 1.88
C ASN A 464 -7.42 0.70 2.01
N MET A 465 -6.57 1.38 1.27
CA MET A 465 -6.51 2.84 1.33
C MET A 465 -6.10 3.47 0.02
N THR A 466 -6.53 4.71 -0.16
CA THR A 466 -6.01 5.62 -1.17
C THR A 466 -5.74 6.96 -0.52
N LEU A 467 -4.52 7.46 -0.71
CA LEU A 467 -4.03 8.73 -0.17
C LEU A 467 -3.56 9.62 -1.32
N ARG A 468 -3.82 10.92 -1.20
CA ARG A 468 -3.24 11.96 -2.06
C ARG A 468 -2.61 13.05 -1.20
N ALA A 469 -1.30 13.17 -1.32
CA ALA A 469 -0.52 14.26 -0.77
C ALA A 469 -0.33 15.36 -1.83
N VAL A 470 -0.28 16.61 -1.37
CA VAL A 470 0.01 17.79 -2.21
C VAL A 470 0.93 18.74 -1.45
N LEU A 471 1.95 19.25 -2.14
CA LEU A 471 2.82 20.32 -1.65
C LEU A 471 2.98 21.44 -2.68
N ASN A 472 2.96 22.68 -2.20
CA ASN A 472 3.26 23.88 -2.98
C ASN A 472 4.17 24.78 -2.14
N LEU A 473 5.45 24.42 -2.12
CA LEU A 473 6.53 25.17 -1.45
C LEU A 473 7.25 26.10 -2.43
N LYS A 474 6.86 26.09 -3.72
CA LYS A 474 7.52 26.81 -4.83
C LYS A 474 8.97 26.34 -5.04
N ASP A 475 9.24 25.10 -4.66
CA ASP A 475 10.54 24.44 -4.82
C ASP A 475 10.26 22.96 -5.15
N PRO A 476 10.17 22.60 -6.44
CA PRO A 476 9.82 21.24 -6.85
C PRO A 476 10.77 20.16 -6.32
N VAL A 477 12.06 20.50 -6.11
CA VAL A 477 13.06 19.56 -5.59
C VAL A 477 12.79 19.28 -4.12
N ARG A 478 12.60 20.33 -3.32
CA ARG A 478 12.24 20.19 -1.90
C ARG A 478 10.88 19.52 -1.74
N GLU A 479 9.90 19.91 -2.55
CA GLU A 479 8.57 19.31 -2.53
C GLU A 479 8.62 17.80 -2.78
N ALA A 480 9.38 17.35 -3.78
CA ALA A 480 9.54 15.93 -4.11
C ALA A 480 10.09 15.10 -2.94
N LEU A 481 11.12 15.60 -2.26
CA LEU A 481 11.73 14.89 -1.13
C LEU A 481 10.83 14.91 0.11
N GLU A 482 10.21 16.06 0.38
CA GLU A 482 9.37 16.22 1.57
C GLU A 482 8.05 15.45 1.43
N ILE A 483 7.44 15.40 0.24
CA ILE A 483 6.19 14.67 0.01
C ILE A 483 6.39 13.15 0.11
N ASP A 484 7.55 12.62 -0.28
CA ASP A 484 7.88 11.20 -0.14
C ASP A 484 7.94 10.80 1.34
N ALA A 485 8.69 11.56 2.14
CA ALA A 485 8.78 11.35 3.59
C ALA A 485 7.42 11.53 4.28
N ARG A 486 6.60 12.50 3.85
CA ARG A 486 5.22 12.68 4.36
C ARG A 486 4.34 11.48 4.07
N MET A 487 4.43 10.89 2.88
CA MET A 487 3.65 9.69 2.54
C MET A 487 4.12 8.48 3.37
N ALA A 488 5.43 8.28 3.53
CA ALA A 488 5.98 7.23 4.38
C ALA A 488 5.51 7.36 5.84
N ALA A 489 5.59 8.57 6.41
CA ALA A 489 5.10 8.86 7.76
C ALA A 489 3.59 8.60 7.90
N THR A 490 2.81 8.99 6.89
CA THR A 490 1.36 8.79 6.87
C THR A 490 0.99 7.32 6.86
N VAL A 491 1.61 6.52 5.98
CA VAL A 491 1.37 5.08 5.90
C VAL A 491 1.79 4.38 7.19
N ALA A 492 2.93 4.78 7.78
CA ALA A 492 3.37 4.27 9.07
C ALA A 492 2.39 4.60 10.21
N GLU A 493 1.86 5.81 10.26
CA GLU A 493 0.90 6.18 11.30
C GLU A 493 -0.43 5.44 11.15
N ILE A 494 -0.90 5.23 9.91
CA ILE A 494 -2.07 4.39 9.63
C ILE A 494 -1.82 2.95 10.13
N LEU A 495 -0.68 2.35 9.76
CA LEU A 495 -0.35 0.98 10.17
C LEU A 495 -0.22 0.85 11.69
N ARG A 496 0.43 1.82 12.35
CA ARG A 496 0.54 1.91 13.80
C ARG A 496 -0.84 1.88 14.44
N ARG A 497 -1.76 2.75 14.00
CA ARG A 497 -3.13 2.85 14.53
C ARG A 497 -4.00 1.62 14.25
N ILE A 498 -3.75 0.91 13.15
CA ILE A 498 -4.42 -0.36 12.85
C ILE A 498 -3.98 -1.45 13.85
N VAL A 499 -2.68 -1.53 14.14
CA VAL A 499 -2.12 -2.51 15.10
C VAL A 499 -2.47 -2.16 16.55
N THR A 500 -2.44 -0.87 16.91
CA THR A 500 -2.82 -0.39 18.25
C THR A 500 -4.34 -0.27 18.45
N GLU A 501 -5.12 -0.53 17.40
CA GLU A 501 -6.59 -0.47 17.39
C GLU A 501 -7.17 0.92 17.67
N GLU A 502 -6.38 1.98 17.42
CA GLU A 502 -6.82 3.37 17.43
C GLU A 502 -7.60 3.76 16.16
N LEU A 503 -7.48 2.97 15.09
CA LEU A 503 -8.15 3.16 13.80
C LEU A 503 -8.61 1.79 13.26
N ILE A 504 -9.82 1.36 13.60
CA ILE A 504 -10.39 0.05 13.19
C ILE A 504 -11.79 0.14 12.64
#